data_AF-A0A7C1PJM1-F1
#
_entry.id   AF-A0A7C1PJM1-F1
#
_cell.length_a   1.000
_cell.length_b   1.000
_cell.length_c   1.000
_cell.angle_alpha   90.00
_cell.angle_beta   90.00
_cell.angle_gamma   90.00
#
_symmetry.space_group_name_H-M   'P 1'
#
loop_
_entity.id
_entity.type
_entity.pdbx_description
1 polymer ?
#
loop_
_entity_poly.entity_id
_entity_poly.type
_entity_poly.pdbx_seq_one_letter_code
_entity_poly.pdbx_strand_id
1 'polypeptide(L)'
;MQVWRGFDPNSRPVTGHPLAKDFAWSDWPSAKEVRGEGAGAWRGPVSLAALAEEVMRREGLLRHRLEEIRRQSDDEVYRLYGIGEADRRLIEEELAEETAAEEAEDTEGQVEEDAEAPAVAETATLSVREHIRRLLHYFAHRAIASDPDGIVPLAGLWLPDGRKEPGLAARVREKLAAEFGAENLTAIEEEIATILGKLLERWLAEDFFAYHLTLYRLRPIIWQLSSQNFAPRRGRRSEPAFSCFVYWHRLDRDTLYKVQHLYLRPLLAAAEIEVERLVAEVARAQSEAARVRRRREEEYQAALDRREELSAFDAALSRLLSPHGPLRVESRSEWVKQKVNELAVNGYRPARDWGVRVNIEPLKQAGVLAREATRVKG
;
A
#
# COMPACT_ATOMS: atom_id res chain seq x y z
N MET A 1 0.77 -8.80 -15.26
CA MET A 1 -0.43 -8.61 -16.12
C MET A 1 -0.16 -8.83 -17.60
N GLN A 2 0.87 -8.26 -18.21
CA GLN A 2 1.17 -8.49 -19.64
C GLN A 2 1.42 -9.97 -19.97
N VAL A 3 2.15 -10.72 -19.13
CA VAL A 3 2.33 -12.17 -19.31
C VAL A 3 0.99 -12.90 -19.37
N TRP A 4 0.06 -12.55 -18.46
CA TRP A 4 -1.27 -13.13 -18.38
C TRP A 4 -2.15 -12.78 -19.60
N ARG A 5 -2.34 -11.49 -19.87
CA ARG A 5 -3.26 -11.01 -20.92
C ARG A 5 -2.69 -11.07 -22.34
N GLY A 6 -1.39 -11.26 -22.47
CA GLY A 6 -0.67 -11.00 -23.70
C GLY A 6 -0.31 -9.51 -23.86
N PHE A 7 0.55 -9.23 -24.83
CA PHE A 7 0.92 -7.87 -25.21
C PHE A 7 -0.07 -7.29 -26.21
N ASP A 8 -0.41 -6.03 -26.02
CA ASP A 8 -1.21 -5.24 -26.96
C ASP A 8 -0.28 -4.34 -27.80
N PRO A 9 -0.13 -4.61 -29.11
CA PRO A 9 0.70 -3.80 -30.01
C PRO A 9 0.27 -2.34 -30.12
N ASN A 10 -1.00 -2.04 -29.80
CA ASN A 10 -1.54 -0.69 -29.88
C ASN A 10 -1.28 0.14 -28.63
N SER A 11 -0.74 -0.47 -27.57
CA SER A 11 -0.37 0.27 -26.36
C SER A 11 0.74 1.27 -26.68
N ARG A 12 0.51 2.56 -26.40
CA ARG A 12 1.45 3.67 -26.65
C ARG A 12 1.59 4.56 -25.41
N PRO A 13 2.69 5.33 -25.28
CA PRO A 13 2.82 6.30 -24.20
C PRO A 13 1.68 7.32 -24.23
N VAL A 14 1.02 7.51 -23.10
CA VAL A 14 -0.19 8.35 -22.99
C VAL A 14 0.13 9.81 -22.67
N THR A 15 1.41 10.16 -22.54
CA THR A 15 1.88 11.40 -21.89
C THR A 15 1.67 12.67 -22.72
N GLY A 16 1.02 12.62 -23.88
CA GLY A 16 0.80 13.78 -24.77
C GLY A 16 2.08 14.46 -25.26
N HIS A 17 3.25 13.92 -24.90
CA HIS A 17 4.55 14.48 -25.17
C HIS A 17 4.84 14.41 -26.68
N PRO A 18 5.42 15.43 -27.31
CA PRO A 18 5.71 15.41 -28.75
C PRO A 18 6.51 14.18 -29.20
N LEU A 19 7.50 13.74 -28.40
CA LEU A 19 8.29 12.53 -28.67
C LEU A 19 7.50 11.22 -28.58
N ALA A 20 6.31 11.22 -27.98
CA ALA A 20 5.43 10.05 -27.95
C ALA A 20 4.59 9.90 -29.24
N LYS A 21 4.52 10.93 -30.08
CA LYS A 21 3.71 10.91 -31.32
C LYS A 21 4.25 9.90 -32.34
N ASP A 22 5.57 9.81 -32.45
CA ASP A 22 6.27 8.93 -33.40
C ASP A 22 6.74 7.64 -32.74
N PHE A 23 6.18 7.28 -31.58
CA PHE A 23 6.56 6.08 -30.87
C PHE A 23 6.23 4.82 -31.69
N ALA A 24 7.25 3.99 -31.90
CA ALA A 24 7.15 2.65 -32.47
C ALA A 24 7.84 1.65 -31.55
N TRP A 25 7.22 0.48 -31.37
CA TRP A 25 7.84 -0.61 -30.61
C TRP A 25 9.04 -1.17 -31.36
N SER A 26 10.15 -1.38 -30.66
CA SER A 26 11.36 -1.96 -31.25
C SER A 26 11.08 -3.36 -31.80
N ASP A 27 11.49 -3.61 -33.05
CA ASP A 27 11.22 -4.85 -33.77
C ASP A 27 12.21 -6.00 -33.50
N TRP A 28 13.06 -5.84 -32.49
CA TRP A 28 14.21 -6.70 -32.23
C TRP A 28 13.74 -8.05 -31.68
N PRO A 29 14.37 -9.19 -32.04
CA PRO A 29 13.91 -10.50 -31.59
C PRO A 29 13.72 -10.63 -30.07
N SER A 30 14.68 -10.13 -29.28
CA SER A 30 14.58 -10.11 -27.82
C SER A 30 13.44 -9.22 -27.31
N ALA A 31 13.23 -8.06 -27.93
CA ALA A 31 12.13 -7.16 -27.57
C ALA A 31 10.76 -7.80 -27.90
N LYS A 32 10.65 -8.52 -29.02
CA LYS A 32 9.46 -9.31 -29.38
C LYS A 32 9.21 -10.45 -28.40
N GLU A 33 10.26 -11.17 -28.02
CA GLU A 33 10.17 -12.28 -27.07
C GLU A 33 9.72 -11.81 -25.68
N VAL A 34 10.29 -10.72 -25.18
CA VAL A 34 9.91 -10.10 -23.91
C VAL A 34 8.45 -9.67 -23.93
N ARG A 35 8.01 -9.05 -25.02
CA ARG A 35 6.61 -8.68 -25.19
C ARG A 35 5.71 -9.90 -25.32
N GLY A 36 6.25 -11.06 -25.68
CA GLY A 36 5.49 -12.28 -25.92
C GLY A 36 4.78 -12.26 -27.26
N GLU A 37 5.27 -11.49 -28.24
CA GLU A 37 4.70 -11.37 -29.59
C GLU A 37 4.72 -12.69 -30.39
N GLY A 38 5.42 -13.73 -29.91
CA GLY A 38 5.41 -15.08 -30.48
C GLY A 38 4.62 -16.12 -29.66
N ALA A 39 4.85 -16.19 -28.35
CA ALA A 39 4.17 -17.17 -27.47
C ALA A 39 2.68 -16.83 -27.23
N GLY A 40 2.32 -15.54 -27.37
CA GLY A 40 0.98 -15.02 -27.09
C GLY A 40 0.69 -14.86 -25.60
N ALA A 41 -0.60 -14.80 -25.26
CA ALA A 41 -1.07 -14.84 -23.87
C ALA A 41 -0.62 -16.13 -23.18
N TRP A 42 -0.52 -16.08 -21.85
CA TRP A 42 -0.15 -17.22 -21.03
C TRP A 42 -1.01 -18.45 -21.34
N ARG A 43 -0.38 -19.57 -21.69
CA ARG A 43 -1.04 -20.86 -21.99
C ARG A 43 -0.81 -21.92 -20.92
N GLY A 44 -0.05 -21.60 -19.88
CA GLY A 44 0.19 -22.49 -18.75
C GLY A 44 -0.98 -22.54 -17.77
N PRO A 45 -0.85 -23.29 -16.66
CA PRO A 45 -1.87 -23.30 -15.61
C PRO A 45 -2.02 -21.90 -14.97
N VAL A 46 -3.19 -21.63 -14.40
CA VAL A 46 -3.43 -20.40 -13.64
C VAL A 46 -2.71 -20.49 -12.30
N SER A 47 -1.45 -20.05 -12.26
CA SER A 47 -0.58 -20.01 -11.08
C SER A 47 0.17 -18.68 -11.07
N LEU A 48 0.12 -17.98 -9.94
CA LEU A 48 0.84 -16.73 -9.72
C LEU A 48 2.35 -16.94 -9.70
N ALA A 49 2.83 -18.06 -9.17
CA ALA A 49 4.25 -18.41 -9.18
C ALA A 49 4.75 -18.62 -10.61
N ALA A 50 4.05 -19.45 -11.40
CA ALA A 50 4.44 -19.71 -12.79
C ALA A 50 4.40 -18.42 -13.64
N LEU A 51 3.40 -17.55 -13.40
CA LEU A 51 3.35 -16.23 -14.03
C LEU A 51 4.53 -15.34 -13.60
N ALA A 52 4.90 -15.35 -12.32
CA ALA A 52 6.02 -14.57 -11.82
C ALA A 52 7.36 -15.09 -12.36
N GLU A 53 7.56 -16.40 -12.43
CA GLU A 53 8.75 -17.03 -13.03
C GLU A 53 8.89 -16.66 -14.51
N GLU A 54 7.79 -16.64 -15.27
CA GLU A 54 7.81 -16.18 -16.65
C GLU A 54 8.11 -14.67 -16.78
N VAL A 55 7.62 -13.85 -15.84
CA VAL A 55 8.02 -12.44 -15.76
C VAL A 55 9.52 -12.34 -15.51
N MET A 56 10.07 -13.07 -14.55
CA MET A 56 11.50 -13.08 -14.25
C MET A 56 12.35 -13.52 -15.44
N ARG A 57 11.91 -14.55 -16.17
CA ARG A 57 12.58 -15.02 -17.39
C ARG A 57 12.63 -13.92 -18.45
N ARG A 58 11.50 -13.25 -18.71
CA ARG A 58 11.41 -12.14 -19.68
C ARG A 58 12.23 -10.93 -19.23
N GLU A 59 12.22 -10.61 -17.94
CA GLU A 59 13.03 -9.55 -17.36
C GLU A 59 14.53 -9.83 -17.52
N GLY A 60 14.96 -11.07 -17.29
CA GLY A 60 16.33 -11.51 -17.52
C GLY A 60 16.78 -11.32 -18.98
N LEU A 61 15.92 -11.63 -19.95
CA LEU A 61 16.20 -11.40 -21.37
C LEU A 61 16.35 -9.90 -21.70
N LEU A 62 15.48 -9.05 -21.14
CA LEU A 62 15.61 -7.59 -21.29
C LEU A 62 16.92 -7.09 -20.72
N ARG A 63 17.26 -7.52 -19.50
CA ARG A 63 18.47 -7.08 -18.80
C ARG A 63 19.71 -7.49 -19.55
N HIS A 64 19.80 -8.76 -19.97
CA HIS A 64 20.91 -9.23 -20.81
C HIS A 64 21.06 -8.41 -22.09
N ARG A 65 19.95 -8.06 -22.75
CA ARG A 65 20.00 -7.22 -23.95
C ARG A 65 20.42 -5.78 -23.63
N LEU A 66 19.94 -5.21 -22.54
CA LEU A 66 20.32 -3.87 -22.12
C LEU A 66 21.82 -3.80 -21.86
N GLU A 67 22.38 -4.82 -21.21
CA GLU A 67 23.81 -4.92 -20.93
C GLU A 67 24.65 -5.11 -22.21
N GLU A 68 24.14 -5.87 -23.19
CA GLU A 68 24.77 -5.97 -24.50
C GLU A 68 24.80 -4.62 -25.24
N ILE A 69 23.69 -3.87 -25.21
CA ILE A 69 23.60 -2.54 -25.82
C ILE A 69 24.52 -1.55 -25.10
N ARG A 70 24.58 -1.61 -23.77
CA ARG A 70 25.49 -0.79 -22.96
C ARG A 70 26.93 -1.04 -23.38
N ARG A 71 27.37 -2.31 -23.41
CA ARG A 71 28.72 -2.70 -23.86
C ARG A 71 29.02 -2.23 -25.28
N GLN A 72 28.08 -2.38 -26.22
CA GLN A 72 28.25 -1.90 -27.60
C GLN A 72 28.39 -0.37 -27.67
N SER A 73 27.67 0.36 -26.82
CA SER A 73 27.77 1.82 -26.72
C SER A 73 29.12 2.23 -26.14
N ASP A 74 29.56 1.56 -25.07
CA ASP A 74 30.85 1.82 -24.42
C ASP A 74 32.01 1.53 -25.40
N ASP A 75 31.98 0.39 -26.10
CA ASP A 75 32.97 0.04 -27.13
C ASP A 75 33.05 1.09 -28.23
N GLU A 76 31.91 1.60 -28.70
CA GLU A 76 31.84 2.63 -29.73
C GLU A 76 32.34 3.99 -29.24
N VAL A 77 32.04 4.37 -27.99
CA VAL A 77 32.58 5.57 -27.35
C VAL A 77 34.10 5.47 -27.25
N TYR A 78 34.63 4.37 -26.69
CA TYR A 78 36.09 4.18 -26.58
C TYR A 78 36.77 4.25 -27.95
N ARG A 79 36.16 3.66 -28.98
CA ARG A 79 36.64 3.72 -30.37
C ARG A 79 36.67 5.15 -30.91
N LEU A 80 35.60 5.94 -30.71
CA LEU A 80 35.51 7.31 -31.22
C LEU A 80 36.49 8.27 -30.53
N TYR A 81 36.73 8.07 -29.24
CA TYR A 81 37.68 8.88 -28.46
C TYR A 81 39.13 8.35 -28.52
N GLY A 82 39.37 7.21 -29.18
CA GLY A 82 40.70 6.64 -29.33
C GLY A 82 41.31 6.15 -28.01
N ILE A 83 40.46 5.74 -27.06
CA ILE A 83 40.85 5.30 -25.71
C ILE A 83 41.45 3.90 -25.82
N GLY A 84 42.68 3.72 -25.33
CA GLY A 84 43.39 2.44 -25.36
C GLY A 84 42.93 1.47 -24.26
N GLU A 85 43.31 0.20 -24.38
CA GLU A 85 43.01 -0.88 -23.42
C GLU A 85 43.52 -0.62 -21.98
N ALA A 86 44.56 0.20 -21.82
CA ALA A 86 45.07 0.58 -20.50
C ALA A 86 44.16 1.64 -19.85
N ASP A 87 43.79 2.67 -20.61
CA ASP A 87 42.94 3.77 -20.15
C ASP A 87 41.50 3.30 -19.91
N ARG A 88 41.00 2.38 -20.75
CA ARG A 88 39.68 1.74 -20.56
C ARG A 88 39.57 1.05 -19.20
N ARG A 89 40.61 0.30 -18.80
CA ARG A 89 40.62 -0.42 -17.52
C ARG A 89 40.58 0.53 -16.33
N LEU A 90 41.30 1.66 -16.40
CA LEU A 90 41.27 2.70 -15.37
C LEU A 90 39.88 3.34 -15.26
N ILE A 91 39.27 3.68 -16.39
CA ILE A 91 37.92 4.27 -16.43
C ILE A 91 36.87 3.30 -15.85
N GLU A 92 36.94 2.02 -16.22
CA GLU A 92 36.00 1.00 -15.71
C GLU A 92 36.17 0.75 -14.21
N GLU A 93 37.40 0.80 -13.69
CA GLU A 93 37.69 0.69 -12.25
C GLU A 93 37.15 1.92 -11.48
N GLU A 94 37.40 3.14 -11.95
CA GLU A 94 36.87 4.37 -11.36
C GLU A 94 35.34 4.40 -11.37
N LEU A 95 34.70 4.07 -12.50
CA LEU A 95 33.24 4.02 -12.59
C LEU A 95 32.63 2.98 -11.66
N ALA A 96 33.29 1.82 -11.47
CA ALA A 96 32.83 0.79 -10.55
C ALA A 96 32.93 1.24 -9.08
N GLU A 97 34.00 1.96 -8.72
CA GLU A 97 34.13 2.57 -7.39
C GLU A 97 33.07 3.65 -7.14
N GLU A 98 32.79 4.50 -8.13
CA GLU A 98 31.71 5.50 -8.05
C GLU A 98 30.34 4.86 -7.89
N THR A 99 30.02 3.82 -8.68
CA THR A 99 28.73 3.12 -8.54
C THR A 99 28.60 2.45 -7.17
N ALA A 100 29.67 1.84 -6.66
CA ALA A 100 29.67 1.24 -5.32
C ALA A 100 29.50 2.28 -4.20
N ALA A 101 30.06 3.48 -4.36
CA ALA A 101 29.88 4.58 -3.43
C ALA A 101 28.45 5.15 -3.46
N GLU A 102 27.85 5.31 -4.65
CA GLU A 102 26.46 5.75 -4.82
C GLU A 102 25.47 4.75 -4.20
N GLU A 103 25.66 3.45 -4.42
CA GLU A 103 24.83 2.40 -3.81
C GLU A 103 24.93 2.39 -2.27
N ALA A 104 26.09 2.75 -1.71
CA ALA A 104 26.29 2.87 -0.27
C ALA A 104 25.57 4.11 0.30
N GLU A 105 25.64 5.27 -0.36
CA GLU A 105 24.95 6.48 0.08
C GLU A 105 23.41 6.33 0.04
N ASP A 106 22.87 5.66 -0.99
CA ASP A 106 21.43 5.36 -1.10
C ASP A 106 20.93 4.42 0.01
N THR A 107 21.83 3.61 0.56
CA THR A 107 21.56 2.69 1.68
C THR A 107 21.59 3.43 3.02
N GLU A 108 22.53 4.36 3.24
CA GLU A 108 22.62 5.15 4.48
C GLU A 108 21.45 6.13 4.69
N GLY A 109 20.76 6.55 3.62
CA GLY A 109 19.53 7.37 3.71
C GLY A 109 18.28 6.60 4.20
N GLN A 110 18.35 5.27 4.25
CA GLN A 110 17.28 4.40 4.75
C GLN A 110 17.61 3.98 6.19
N VAL A 111 17.16 4.76 7.16
CA VAL A 111 17.33 4.46 8.60
C VAL A 111 16.97 3.01 8.89
N GLU A 112 17.94 2.28 9.43
CA GLU A 112 17.88 0.91 9.94
C GLU A 112 16.70 0.70 10.90
N GLU A 113 15.58 0.16 10.40
CA GLU A 113 14.60 -0.63 11.18
C GLU A 113 13.55 -1.21 10.22
N ASP A 114 14.02 -2.01 9.26
CA ASP A 114 13.27 -3.11 8.62
C ASP A 114 14.25 -3.81 7.69
N ALA A 115 14.87 -4.89 8.16
CA ALA A 115 15.80 -5.74 7.40
C ALA A 115 15.10 -6.57 6.29
N GLU A 116 14.16 -5.97 5.57
CA GLU A 116 13.43 -6.58 4.45
C GLU A 116 13.11 -5.59 3.31
N ALA A 117 13.63 -4.36 3.35
CA ALA A 117 13.67 -3.53 2.13
C ALA A 117 14.88 -3.98 1.30
N PRO A 118 14.71 -4.65 0.15
CA PRO A 118 15.84 -4.79 -0.74
C PRO A 118 16.17 -3.38 -1.24
N ALA A 119 17.37 -2.89 -0.90
CA ALA A 119 18.09 -2.02 -1.80
C ALA A 119 18.06 -2.73 -3.15
N VAL A 120 17.22 -2.24 -4.06
CA VAL A 120 17.13 -2.82 -5.39
C VAL A 120 18.38 -2.34 -6.09
N ALA A 121 19.47 -3.09 -5.93
CA ALA A 121 20.61 -3.00 -6.84
C ALA A 121 20.01 -2.97 -8.26
N GLU A 122 20.34 -1.95 -9.05
CA GLU A 122 19.70 -1.71 -10.36
C GLU A 122 19.78 -2.94 -11.28
N THR A 123 20.65 -3.89 -10.95
CA THR A 123 20.96 -5.15 -11.63
C THR A 123 20.12 -6.38 -11.23
N ALA A 124 19.43 -6.41 -10.07
CA ALA A 124 18.75 -7.62 -9.61
C ALA A 124 17.32 -7.78 -10.18
N THR A 125 16.99 -8.97 -10.68
CA THR A 125 15.59 -9.35 -11.04
C THR A 125 14.76 -9.48 -9.77
N LEU A 126 13.48 -9.05 -9.84
CA LEU A 126 12.60 -9.15 -8.68
C LEU A 126 12.29 -10.61 -8.37
N SER A 127 12.18 -10.95 -7.08
CA SER A 127 11.80 -12.31 -6.67
C SER A 127 10.30 -12.57 -6.94
N VAL A 128 9.92 -13.85 -7.02
CA VAL A 128 8.51 -14.28 -7.11
C VAL A 128 7.66 -13.64 -6.00
N ARG A 129 8.18 -13.62 -4.77
CA ARG A 129 7.51 -13.02 -3.61
C ARG A 129 7.22 -11.53 -3.83
N GLU A 130 8.19 -10.79 -4.39
CA GLU A 130 8.03 -9.36 -4.66
C GLU A 130 7.06 -9.10 -5.82
N HIS A 131 7.07 -9.91 -6.87
CA HIS A 131 6.06 -9.83 -7.93
C HIS A 131 4.64 -10.01 -7.39
N ILE A 132 4.44 -10.95 -6.46
CA ILE A 132 3.13 -11.18 -5.83
C ILE A 132 2.74 -10.00 -4.94
N ARG A 133 3.65 -9.46 -4.12
CA ARG A 133 3.39 -8.24 -3.33
C ARG A 133 2.94 -7.07 -4.24
N ARG A 134 3.63 -6.84 -5.37
CA ARG A 134 3.24 -5.82 -6.36
C ARG A 134 1.89 -6.10 -7.02
N LEU A 135 1.59 -7.37 -7.31
CA LEU A 135 0.31 -7.77 -7.88
C LEU A 135 -0.85 -7.49 -6.91
N LEU A 136 -0.70 -7.89 -5.64
CA LEU A 136 -1.69 -7.62 -4.61
C LEU A 136 -1.86 -6.12 -4.37
N HIS A 137 -0.76 -5.36 -4.34
CA HIS A 137 -0.82 -3.91 -4.27
C HIS A 137 -1.58 -3.31 -5.45
N TYR A 138 -1.32 -3.76 -6.68
CA TYR A 138 -2.04 -3.32 -7.87
C TYR A 138 -3.56 -3.55 -7.76
N PHE A 139 -3.99 -4.74 -7.30
CA PHE A 139 -5.41 -5.03 -7.13
C PHE A 139 -6.04 -4.22 -5.99
N ALA A 140 -5.35 -4.08 -4.85
CA ALA A 140 -5.80 -3.26 -3.73
C ALA A 140 -5.91 -1.78 -4.13
N HIS A 141 -4.90 -1.24 -4.81
CA HIS A 141 -4.93 0.11 -5.36
C HIS A 141 -6.12 0.29 -6.32
N ARG A 142 -6.35 -0.65 -7.24
CA ARG A 142 -7.52 -0.58 -8.13
C ARG A 142 -8.83 -0.64 -7.37
N ALA A 143 -8.92 -1.44 -6.30
CA ALA A 143 -10.14 -1.56 -5.49
C ALA A 143 -10.48 -0.28 -4.73
N ILE A 144 -9.44 0.38 -4.21
CA ILE A 144 -9.55 1.65 -3.51
C ILE A 144 -9.83 2.80 -4.50
N ALA A 145 -9.11 2.85 -5.62
CA ALA A 145 -9.26 3.91 -6.62
C ALA A 145 -10.58 3.83 -7.40
N SER A 146 -11.18 2.63 -7.53
CA SER A 146 -12.50 2.46 -8.14
C SER A 146 -13.66 2.86 -7.23
N ASP A 147 -13.41 3.08 -5.94
CA ASP A 147 -14.43 3.52 -5.01
C ASP A 147 -14.90 4.96 -5.33
N PRO A 148 -16.21 5.24 -5.38
CA PRO A 148 -16.71 6.58 -5.70
C PRO A 148 -16.23 7.66 -4.73
N ASP A 149 -16.20 7.35 -3.44
CA ASP A 149 -15.77 8.26 -2.37
C ASP A 149 -14.28 8.08 -2.03
N GLY A 150 -13.64 7.03 -2.58
CA GLY A 150 -12.27 6.68 -2.24
C GLY A 150 -12.13 6.15 -0.81
N ILE A 151 -13.21 5.66 -0.20
CA ILE A 151 -13.24 5.17 1.19
C ILE A 151 -13.55 3.68 1.17
N VAL A 152 -12.60 2.85 1.60
CA VAL A 152 -12.77 1.39 1.64
C VAL A 152 -12.45 0.87 3.03
N PRO A 153 -13.41 0.26 3.76
CA PRO A 153 -13.12 -0.29 5.07
C PRO A 153 -12.20 -1.50 4.95
N LEU A 154 -11.37 -1.75 5.98
CA LEU A 154 -10.49 -2.91 6.00
C LEU A 154 -11.32 -4.21 6.02
N ALA A 155 -12.26 -4.29 6.96
CA ALA A 155 -13.25 -5.36 7.07
C ALA A 155 -14.63 -4.90 6.60
N GLY A 156 -15.45 -5.82 6.08
CA GLY A 156 -16.81 -5.48 5.65
C GLY A 156 -17.70 -5.06 6.83
N LEU A 157 -18.59 -4.10 6.60
CA LEU A 157 -19.49 -3.55 7.62
C LEU A 157 -20.86 -3.21 7.05
N TRP A 158 -21.81 -2.94 7.94
CA TRP A 158 -23.15 -2.47 7.56
C TRP A 158 -23.22 -0.96 7.69
N LEU A 159 -23.68 -0.31 6.62
CA LEU A 159 -23.92 1.13 6.60
C LEU A 159 -25.27 1.49 7.24
N PRO A 160 -25.50 2.76 7.62
CA PRO A 160 -26.76 3.21 8.21
C PRO A 160 -28.00 2.96 7.34
N ASP A 161 -27.82 2.89 6.02
CA ASP A 161 -28.89 2.63 5.05
C ASP A 161 -29.20 1.13 4.87
N GLY A 162 -28.57 0.27 5.66
CA GLY A 162 -28.75 -1.18 5.62
C GLY A 162 -27.98 -1.89 4.50
N ARG A 163 -27.16 -1.19 3.71
CA ARG A 163 -26.27 -1.83 2.73
C ARG A 163 -25.06 -2.44 3.41
N LYS A 164 -24.61 -3.60 2.93
CA LYS A 164 -23.35 -4.22 3.33
C LYS A 164 -22.23 -3.66 2.46
N GLU A 165 -21.29 -2.97 3.09
CA GLU A 165 -20.11 -2.41 2.45
C GLU A 165 -18.97 -3.44 2.48
N PRO A 166 -18.51 -3.95 1.32
CA PRO A 166 -17.42 -4.93 1.27
C PRO A 166 -16.08 -4.32 1.69
N GLY A 167 -15.36 -5.04 2.55
CA GLY A 167 -14.00 -4.70 2.94
C GLY A 167 -12.99 -4.89 1.81
N LEU A 168 -11.76 -4.39 2.01
CA LEU A 168 -10.70 -4.44 0.99
C LEU A 168 -10.42 -5.86 0.48
N ALA A 169 -10.33 -6.85 1.38
CA ALA A 169 -10.06 -8.23 0.99
C ALA A 169 -11.13 -8.81 0.05
N ALA A 170 -12.41 -8.53 0.32
CA ALA A 170 -13.51 -8.97 -0.55
C ALA A 170 -13.44 -8.31 -1.94
N ARG A 171 -13.13 -7.02 -2.00
CA ARG A 171 -12.95 -6.28 -3.27
C ARG A 171 -11.72 -6.77 -4.05
N VAL A 172 -10.64 -7.14 -3.37
CA VAL A 172 -9.44 -7.73 -4.00
C VAL A 172 -9.77 -9.12 -4.55
N ARG A 173 -10.48 -9.97 -3.79
CA ARG A 173 -10.96 -11.28 -4.25
C ARG A 173 -11.84 -11.16 -5.49
N GLU A 174 -12.77 -10.21 -5.51
CA GLU A 174 -13.61 -9.95 -6.69
C GLU A 174 -12.77 -9.62 -7.92
N LYS A 175 -11.75 -8.77 -7.76
CA LYS A 175 -10.85 -8.42 -8.87
C LYS A 175 -9.96 -9.58 -9.31
N LEU A 176 -9.48 -10.41 -8.37
CA LEU A 176 -8.74 -11.62 -8.67
C LEU A 176 -9.61 -12.62 -9.43
N ALA A 177 -10.84 -12.86 -8.97
CA ALA A 177 -11.80 -13.74 -9.64
C ALA A 177 -12.18 -13.24 -11.03
N ALA A 178 -12.39 -11.93 -11.19
CA ALA A 178 -12.65 -11.32 -12.50
C ALA A 178 -11.46 -11.43 -13.46
N GLU A 179 -10.23 -11.50 -12.94
CA GLU A 179 -9.01 -11.57 -13.75
C GLU A 179 -8.60 -13.00 -14.09
N PHE A 180 -8.68 -13.90 -13.13
CA PHE A 180 -8.13 -15.26 -13.20
C PHE A 180 -9.19 -16.35 -13.20
N GLY A 181 -10.48 -16.00 -13.15
CA GLY A 181 -11.59 -16.95 -13.02
C GLY A 181 -11.94 -17.22 -11.56
N ALA A 182 -13.24 -17.28 -11.24
CA ALA A 182 -13.72 -17.51 -9.88
C ALA A 182 -13.39 -18.93 -9.38
N GLU A 183 -13.31 -19.89 -10.30
CA GLU A 183 -12.92 -21.28 -10.05
C GLU A 183 -11.47 -21.43 -9.58
N ASN A 184 -10.60 -20.47 -9.92
CA ASN A 184 -9.17 -20.50 -9.54
C ASN A 184 -8.89 -19.71 -8.26
N LEU A 185 -9.86 -18.99 -7.71
CA LEU A 185 -9.65 -18.07 -6.58
C LEU A 185 -9.09 -18.79 -5.35
N THR A 186 -9.63 -19.96 -5.00
CA THR A 186 -9.17 -20.75 -3.85
C THR A 186 -7.70 -21.13 -3.99
N ALA A 187 -7.32 -21.69 -5.15
CA ALA A 187 -5.94 -22.09 -5.42
C ALA A 187 -4.98 -20.89 -5.41
N ILE A 188 -5.41 -19.75 -5.95
CA ILE A 188 -4.65 -18.49 -5.92
C ILE A 188 -4.45 -18.00 -4.49
N GLU A 189 -5.48 -18.03 -3.63
CA GLU A 189 -5.35 -17.63 -2.23
C GLU A 189 -4.41 -18.56 -1.44
N GLU A 190 -4.45 -19.87 -1.70
CA GLU A 190 -3.52 -20.85 -1.12
C GLU A 190 -2.08 -20.61 -1.56
N GLU A 191 -1.87 -20.26 -2.83
CA GLU A 191 -0.56 -19.92 -3.38
C GLU A 191 -0.02 -18.61 -2.78
N ILE A 192 -0.86 -17.58 -2.66
CA ILE A 192 -0.53 -16.33 -1.97
C ILE A 192 -0.11 -16.63 -0.52
N ALA A 193 -0.88 -17.47 0.18
CA ALA A 193 -0.59 -17.83 1.56
C ALA A 193 0.73 -18.58 1.70
N THR A 194 1.03 -19.47 0.76
CA THR A 194 2.29 -20.24 0.73
C THR A 194 3.48 -19.32 0.49
N ILE A 195 3.41 -18.41 -0.48
CA ILE A 195 4.54 -17.59 -0.90
C ILE A 195 4.80 -16.42 0.05
N LEU A 196 3.75 -15.79 0.57
CA LEU A 196 3.87 -14.69 1.52
C LEU A 196 4.01 -15.18 2.97
N GLY A 197 3.61 -16.42 3.25
CA GLY A 197 3.52 -16.97 4.61
C GLY A 197 2.32 -16.43 5.40
N LYS A 198 1.36 -15.78 4.74
CA LYS A 198 0.19 -15.14 5.35
C LYS A 198 -1.01 -15.18 4.42
N LEU A 199 -2.21 -15.37 4.99
CA LEU A 199 -3.47 -15.24 4.25
C LEU A 199 -3.61 -13.84 3.65
N LEU A 200 -4.24 -13.74 2.47
CA LEU A 200 -4.46 -12.48 1.75
C LEU A 200 -5.03 -11.38 2.65
N GLU A 201 -6.07 -11.71 3.42
CA GLU A 201 -6.74 -10.75 4.31
C GLU A 201 -5.84 -10.23 5.42
N ARG A 202 -4.97 -11.09 5.98
CA ARG A 202 -3.98 -10.67 6.97
C ARG A 202 -2.88 -9.80 6.37
N TRP A 203 -2.39 -10.15 5.18
CA TRP A 203 -1.41 -9.33 4.48
C TRP A 203 -1.96 -7.92 4.17
N LEU A 204 -3.23 -7.83 3.75
CA LEU A 204 -3.90 -6.55 3.51
C LEU A 204 -4.11 -5.73 4.79
N ALA A 205 -4.31 -6.38 5.94
CA ALA A 205 -4.51 -5.73 7.22
C ALA A 205 -3.19 -5.24 7.86
N GLU A 206 -2.14 -6.06 7.77
CA GLU A 206 -0.89 -5.84 8.52
C GLU A 206 0.23 -5.21 7.67
N ASP A 207 0.38 -5.63 6.41
CA ASP A 207 1.59 -5.36 5.62
C ASP A 207 1.33 -4.35 4.49
N PHE A 208 0.11 -4.31 3.93
CA PHE A 208 -0.19 -3.56 2.72
C PHE A 208 0.14 -2.06 2.82
N PHE A 209 -0.20 -1.40 3.93
CA PHE A 209 0.08 0.04 4.08
C PHE A 209 1.57 0.32 4.24
N ALA A 210 2.29 -0.47 5.06
CA ALA A 210 3.75 -0.37 5.17
C ALA A 210 4.43 -0.57 3.81
N TYR A 211 4.00 -1.59 3.06
CA TYR A 211 4.50 -1.86 1.72
C TYR A 211 4.17 -0.73 0.73
N HIS A 212 2.97 -0.15 0.81
CA HIS A 212 2.58 1.02 0.02
C HIS A 212 3.47 2.24 0.32
N LEU A 213 3.82 2.48 1.59
CA LEU A 213 4.73 3.57 1.96
C LEU A 213 6.10 3.40 1.31
N THR A 214 6.65 2.19 1.30
CA THR A 214 7.93 1.88 0.63
C THR A 214 7.85 2.11 -0.87
N LEU A 215 6.82 1.60 -1.55
CA LEU A 215 6.65 1.78 -3.00
C LEU A 215 6.51 3.25 -3.43
N TYR A 216 5.97 4.10 -2.55
CA TYR A 216 5.75 5.52 -2.83
C TYR A 216 6.81 6.44 -2.21
N ARG A 217 7.97 5.90 -1.79
CA ARG A 217 9.07 6.67 -1.18
C ARG A 217 8.57 7.61 -0.07
N LEU A 218 7.74 7.06 0.83
CA LEU A 218 7.11 7.76 1.95
C LEU A 218 6.18 8.92 1.56
N ARG A 219 5.70 8.96 0.32
CA ARG A 219 4.69 9.93 -0.18
C ARG A 219 3.41 9.21 -0.61
N PRO A 220 2.70 8.55 0.32
CA PRO A 220 1.60 7.66 -0.01
C PRO A 220 0.40 8.39 -0.62
N ILE A 221 -0.24 7.76 -1.60
CA ILE A 221 -1.53 8.20 -2.17
C ILE A 221 -2.72 7.40 -1.62
N ILE A 222 -2.47 6.35 -0.84
CA ILE A 222 -3.47 5.62 -0.07
C ILE A 222 -3.13 5.79 1.40
N TRP A 223 -4.09 6.23 2.20
CA TRP A 223 -3.90 6.46 3.63
C TRP A 223 -4.76 5.50 4.43
N GLN A 224 -4.17 4.81 5.41
CA GLN A 224 -4.92 3.95 6.31
C GLN A 224 -5.29 4.74 7.58
N LEU A 225 -6.57 5.04 7.74
CA LEU A 225 -7.11 5.48 9.02
C LEU A 225 -7.29 4.25 9.92
N SER A 226 -6.90 4.35 11.19
CA SER A 226 -6.94 3.21 12.12
C SER A 226 -7.12 3.67 13.56
N SER A 227 -7.96 2.96 14.30
CA SER A 227 -8.18 3.17 15.72
C SER A 227 -7.08 2.57 16.61
N GLN A 228 -6.07 1.89 16.04
CA GLN A 228 -5.04 1.15 16.79
C GLN A 228 -4.21 2.00 17.79
N ASN A 229 -4.18 3.32 17.63
CA ASN A 229 -3.49 4.23 18.55
C ASN A 229 -4.33 4.59 19.78
N PHE A 230 -5.61 4.19 19.80
CA PHE A 230 -6.58 4.48 20.84
C PHE A 230 -6.93 3.22 21.67
N ALA A 231 -6.12 2.18 21.57
CA ALA A 231 -6.31 0.89 22.24
C ALA A 231 -5.28 0.68 23.37
N PRO A 232 -5.33 1.43 24.49
CA PRO A 232 -4.26 1.41 25.50
C PRO A 232 -4.10 0.06 26.20
N ARG A 233 -5.19 -0.71 26.35
CA ARG A 233 -5.18 -2.05 26.99
C ARG A 233 -4.91 -3.18 26.01
N ARG A 234 -5.11 -2.95 24.71
CA ARG A 234 -4.89 -3.96 23.69
C ARG A 234 -3.45 -3.86 23.18
N GLY A 235 -2.78 -4.99 23.09
CA GLY A 235 -1.38 -5.03 22.68
C GLY A 235 -1.16 -4.34 21.32
N ARG A 236 0.07 -3.88 21.08
CA ARG A 236 0.43 -3.19 19.85
C ARG A 236 0.13 -3.98 18.57
N ARG A 237 0.05 -5.32 18.65
CA ARG A 237 -0.26 -6.24 17.54
C ARG A 237 -1.74 -6.65 17.44
N SER A 238 -2.61 -6.02 18.20
CA SER A 238 -4.04 -6.32 18.13
C SER A 238 -4.70 -5.67 16.92
N GLU A 239 -5.64 -6.37 16.29
CA GLU A 239 -6.41 -5.83 15.16
C GLU A 239 -7.19 -4.58 15.59
N PRO A 240 -7.15 -3.46 14.85
CA PRO A 240 -7.87 -2.26 15.23
C PRO A 240 -9.38 -2.50 15.26
N ALA A 241 -10.08 -1.87 16.21
CA ALA A 241 -11.54 -1.90 16.27
C ALA A 241 -12.20 -1.28 15.03
N PHE A 242 -11.52 -0.32 14.39
CA PHE A 242 -11.89 0.33 13.14
C PHE A 242 -10.65 0.62 12.28
N SER A 243 -10.72 0.27 10.99
CA SER A 243 -9.74 0.73 10.01
C SER A 243 -10.37 0.86 8.63
N CYS A 244 -9.97 1.88 7.89
CA CYS A 244 -10.35 2.08 6.48
C CYS A 244 -9.21 2.74 5.71
N PHE A 245 -9.22 2.56 4.39
CA PHE A 245 -8.32 3.20 3.45
C PHE A 245 -9.01 4.38 2.79
N VAL A 246 -8.27 5.48 2.64
CA VAL A 246 -8.69 6.70 1.97
C VAL A 246 -7.79 6.95 0.77
N TYR A 247 -8.38 7.25 -0.39
CA TYR A 247 -7.65 7.55 -1.61
C TYR A 247 -7.41 9.04 -1.78
N TRP A 248 -6.13 9.44 -1.83
CA TRP A 248 -5.70 10.84 -1.97
C TRP A 248 -6.39 11.59 -3.13
N HIS A 249 -6.52 10.96 -4.29
CA HIS A 249 -7.11 11.63 -5.46
C HIS A 249 -8.62 11.86 -5.33
N ARG A 250 -9.30 11.20 -4.38
CA ARG A 250 -10.72 11.41 -4.04
C ARG A 250 -10.91 12.24 -2.78
N LEU A 251 -9.83 12.57 -2.07
CA LEU A 251 -9.87 13.31 -0.83
C LEU A 251 -10.51 14.69 -1.01
N ASP A 252 -11.54 14.95 -0.21
CA ASP A 252 -12.29 16.18 -0.17
C ASP A 252 -12.66 16.57 1.28
N ARG A 253 -13.30 17.72 1.45
CA ARG A 253 -13.73 18.25 2.76
C ARG A 253 -14.73 17.35 3.49
N ASP A 254 -15.45 16.49 2.77
CA ASP A 254 -16.51 15.65 3.32
C ASP A 254 -15.99 14.25 3.66
N THR A 255 -14.79 13.87 3.20
CA THR A 255 -14.22 12.52 3.34
C THR A 255 -14.15 12.07 4.79
N LEU A 256 -13.57 12.89 5.69
CA LEU A 256 -13.49 12.52 7.12
C LEU A 256 -14.86 12.56 7.82
N TYR A 257 -15.77 13.45 7.41
CA TYR A 257 -17.15 13.44 7.90
C TYR A 257 -17.87 12.14 7.52
N LYS A 258 -17.71 11.68 6.28
CA LYS A 258 -18.23 10.39 5.79
C LYS A 258 -17.66 9.23 6.60
N VAL A 259 -16.32 9.17 6.75
CA VAL A 259 -15.65 8.15 7.59
C VAL A 259 -16.27 8.12 8.99
N GLN A 260 -16.40 9.28 9.63
CA GLN A 260 -16.94 9.37 10.99
C GLN A 260 -18.42 8.93 11.07
N HIS A 261 -19.29 9.47 10.21
CA HIS A 261 -20.74 9.32 10.37
C HIS A 261 -21.30 8.06 9.70
N LEU A 262 -20.73 7.63 8.57
CA LEU A 262 -21.23 6.50 7.80
C LEU A 262 -20.57 5.18 8.18
N TYR A 263 -19.31 5.20 8.65
CA TYR A 263 -18.56 3.97 8.92
C TYR A 263 -18.29 3.78 10.42
N LEU A 264 -17.75 4.80 11.10
CA LEU A 264 -17.33 4.67 12.49
C LEU A 264 -18.49 4.65 13.49
N ARG A 265 -19.38 5.65 13.45
CA ARG A 265 -20.48 5.78 14.43
C ARG A 265 -21.44 4.58 14.45
N PRO A 266 -21.80 3.96 13.31
CA PRO A 266 -22.59 2.72 13.34
C PRO A 266 -21.88 1.58 14.07
N LEU A 267 -20.56 1.45 13.90
CA LEU A 267 -19.76 0.45 14.63
C LEU A 267 -19.67 0.77 16.12
N LEU A 268 -19.57 2.05 16.49
CA LEU A 268 -19.60 2.49 17.88
C LEU A 268 -20.94 2.17 18.54
N ALA A 269 -22.06 2.51 17.89
CA ALA A 269 -23.40 2.19 18.40
C ALA A 269 -23.62 0.67 18.56
N ALA A 270 -23.15 -0.13 17.60
CA ALA A 270 -23.19 -1.59 17.72
C ALA A 270 -22.34 -2.11 18.89
N ALA A 271 -21.16 -1.51 19.13
CA ALA A 271 -20.31 -1.85 20.26
C ALA A 271 -20.94 -1.44 21.61
N GLU A 272 -21.65 -0.32 21.67
CA GLU A 272 -22.40 0.11 22.87
C GLU A 272 -23.50 -0.89 23.23
N ILE A 273 -24.33 -1.29 22.26
CA ILE A 273 -25.37 -2.30 22.43
C ILE A 273 -24.77 -3.64 22.90
N GLU A 274 -23.64 -4.04 22.32
CA GLU A 274 -22.97 -5.30 22.68
C GLU A 274 -22.45 -5.27 24.13
N VAL A 275 -21.86 -4.15 24.56
CA VAL A 275 -21.43 -3.97 25.95
C VAL A 275 -22.62 -4.07 26.90
N GLU A 276 -23.73 -3.39 26.63
CA GLU A 276 -24.95 -3.46 27.46
C GLU A 276 -25.52 -4.89 27.55
N ARG A 277 -25.54 -5.62 26.43
CA ARG A 277 -25.95 -7.03 26.41
C ARG A 277 -25.05 -7.89 27.29
N LEU A 278 -23.72 -7.74 27.16
CA LEU A 278 -22.75 -8.53 27.91
C LEU A 278 -22.76 -8.20 29.41
N VAL A 279 -23.07 -6.96 29.82
CA VAL A 279 -23.30 -6.62 31.24
C VAL A 279 -24.40 -7.50 31.83
N ALA A 280 -25.54 -7.64 31.14
CA ALA A 280 -26.64 -8.47 31.59
C ALA A 280 -26.27 -9.97 31.63
N GLU A 281 -25.46 -10.44 30.67
CA GLU A 281 -24.97 -11.82 30.63
C GLU A 281 -24.00 -12.13 31.77
N VAL A 282 -23.05 -11.23 32.06
CA VAL A 282 -22.12 -11.37 33.20
C VAL A 282 -22.88 -11.41 34.53
N ALA A 283 -23.90 -10.56 34.69
CA ALA A 283 -24.74 -10.57 35.89
C ALA A 283 -25.49 -11.90 36.07
N ARG A 284 -26.03 -12.48 35.00
CA ARG A 284 -26.69 -13.80 35.02
C ARG A 284 -25.71 -14.94 35.29
N ALA A 285 -24.49 -14.83 34.80
CA ALA A 285 -23.44 -15.85 34.96
C ALA A 285 -22.85 -15.91 36.38
N GLN A 286 -23.24 -15.02 37.31
CA GLN A 286 -22.71 -15.02 38.68
C GLN A 286 -22.99 -16.33 39.43
N SER A 287 -24.14 -16.98 39.16
CA SER A 287 -24.53 -18.27 39.73
C SER A 287 -24.03 -19.48 38.93
N GLU A 288 -23.32 -19.26 37.82
CA GLU A 288 -22.79 -20.33 36.97
C GLU A 288 -21.39 -20.79 37.44
N ALA A 289 -20.88 -21.86 36.82
CA ALA A 289 -19.54 -22.35 37.10
C ALA A 289 -18.48 -21.28 36.85
N ALA A 290 -17.43 -21.24 37.68
CA ALA A 290 -16.39 -20.21 37.65
C ALA A 290 -15.73 -20.04 36.26
N ARG A 291 -15.59 -21.13 35.50
CA ARG A 291 -15.06 -21.09 34.11
C ARG A 291 -15.97 -20.31 33.17
N VAL A 292 -17.29 -20.46 33.28
CA VAL A 292 -18.25 -19.76 32.43
C VAL A 292 -18.31 -18.29 32.80
N ARG A 293 -18.37 -17.99 34.10
CA ARG A 293 -18.29 -16.61 34.60
C ARG A 293 -17.04 -15.88 34.10
N ARG A 294 -15.86 -16.49 34.26
CA ARG A 294 -14.58 -15.91 33.79
C ARG A 294 -14.60 -15.65 32.29
N ARG A 295 -15.12 -16.58 31.49
CA ARG A 295 -15.24 -16.41 30.04
C ARG A 295 -16.15 -15.22 29.69
N ARG A 296 -17.29 -15.07 30.36
CA ARG A 296 -18.19 -13.92 30.15
C ARG A 296 -17.56 -12.60 30.56
N GLU A 297 -16.82 -12.58 31.66
CA GLU A 297 -16.05 -11.41 32.10
C GLU A 297 -14.98 -11.03 31.06
N GLU A 298 -14.27 -12.00 30.48
CA GLU A 298 -13.30 -11.78 29.40
C GLU A 298 -13.96 -11.23 28.11
N GLU A 299 -15.10 -11.80 27.70
CA GLU A 299 -15.89 -11.33 26.56
C GLU A 299 -16.39 -9.89 26.78
N TYR A 300 -16.91 -9.59 27.98
CA TYR A 300 -17.32 -8.25 28.38
C TYR A 300 -16.16 -7.25 28.36
N GLN A 301 -15.00 -7.62 28.93
CA GLN A 301 -13.83 -6.74 28.95
C GLN A 301 -13.33 -6.45 27.53
N ALA A 302 -13.33 -7.44 26.64
CA ALA A 302 -12.94 -7.26 25.24
C ALA A 302 -13.91 -6.32 24.50
N ALA A 303 -15.23 -6.44 24.74
CA ALA A 303 -16.22 -5.54 24.18
C ALA A 303 -16.08 -4.10 24.72
N LEU A 304 -15.81 -3.96 26.02
CA LEU A 304 -15.56 -2.66 26.65
C LEU A 304 -14.33 -1.97 26.06
N ASP A 305 -13.22 -2.70 25.93
CA ASP A 305 -11.99 -2.16 25.32
C ASP A 305 -12.21 -1.76 23.87
N ARG A 306 -12.97 -2.55 23.10
CA ARG A 306 -13.35 -2.21 21.72
C ARG A 306 -14.18 -0.93 21.67
N ARG A 307 -15.19 -0.78 22.54
CA ARG A 307 -16.04 0.42 22.59
C ARG A 307 -15.22 1.66 22.98
N GLU A 308 -14.33 1.55 23.97
CA GLU A 308 -13.46 2.64 24.40
C GLU A 308 -12.50 3.08 23.28
N GLU A 309 -11.92 2.12 22.54
CA GLU A 309 -11.07 2.39 21.38
C GLU A 309 -11.84 3.16 20.29
N LEU A 310 -13.05 2.72 19.95
CA LEU A 310 -13.90 3.38 18.96
C LEU A 310 -14.32 4.79 19.39
N SER A 311 -14.71 4.96 20.66
CA SER A 311 -15.12 6.26 21.22
C SER A 311 -13.96 7.25 21.26
N ALA A 312 -12.77 6.82 21.67
CA ALA A 312 -11.58 7.66 21.67
C ALA A 312 -11.15 8.06 20.25
N PHE A 313 -11.29 7.15 19.28
CA PHE A 313 -11.06 7.44 17.86
C PHE A 313 -12.10 8.45 17.29
N ASP A 314 -13.39 8.29 17.61
CA ASP A 314 -14.44 9.25 17.21
C ASP A 314 -14.20 10.64 17.82
N ALA A 315 -13.78 10.70 19.07
CA ALA A 315 -13.42 11.96 19.72
C ALA A 315 -12.20 12.62 19.05
N ALA A 316 -11.22 11.84 18.58
CA ALA A 316 -10.09 12.35 17.83
C ALA A 316 -10.49 12.92 16.47
N LEU A 317 -11.35 12.21 15.72
CA LEU A 317 -11.92 12.74 14.47
C LEU A 317 -12.75 14.01 14.72
N SER A 318 -13.56 14.05 15.77
CA SER A 318 -14.36 15.23 16.12
C SER A 318 -13.49 16.45 16.43
N ARG A 319 -12.38 16.27 17.16
CA ARG A 319 -11.41 17.34 17.41
C ARG A 319 -10.77 17.82 16.12
N LEU A 320 -10.35 16.90 15.24
CA LEU A 320 -9.73 17.22 13.96
C LEU A 320 -10.69 17.95 13.00
N LEU A 321 -11.98 17.59 13.01
CA LEU A 321 -13.02 18.21 12.18
C LEU A 321 -13.54 19.54 12.74
N SER A 322 -13.22 19.86 13.99
CA SER A 322 -13.59 21.13 14.63
C SER A 322 -12.47 22.16 14.48
N PRO A 323 -12.77 23.47 14.47
CA PRO A 323 -11.75 24.52 14.56
C PRO A 323 -10.82 24.27 15.76
N HIS A 324 -9.52 24.17 15.52
CA HIS A 324 -8.55 23.95 16.57
C HIS A 324 -7.30 24.81 16.39
N GLY A 325 -6.58 24.99 17.50
CA GLY A 325 -5.37 25.81 17.54
C GLY A 325 -4.26 25.28 16.62
N PRO A 326 -3.18 26.07 16.45
CA PRO A 326 -2.11 25.74 15.54
C PRO A 326 -1.43 24.41 15.90
N LEU A 327 -1.15 23.61 14.87
CA LEU A 327 -0.41 22.37 14.95
C LEU A 327 1.09 22.64 15.06
N ARG A 328 1.78 21.82 15.86
CA ARG A 328 3.23 21.89 16.02
C ARG A 328 3.89 21.10 14.90
N VAL A 329 4.21 21.77 13.80
CA VAL A 329 4.75 21.12 12.60
C VAL A 329 6.28 21.17 12.60
N GLU A 330 6.91 20.00 12.66
CA GLU A 330 8.36 19.86 12.51
C GLU A 330 8.73 19.88 11.02
N SER A 331 9.11 21.07 10.53
CA SER A 331 9.59 21.25 9.16
C SER A 331 10.61 22.37 9.07
N ARG A 332 11.55 22.24 8.12
CA ARG A 332 12.43 23.35 7.71
C ARG A 332 11.72 24.37 6.81
N SER A 333 10.58 23.99 6.21
CA SER A 333 9.82 24.85 5.30
C SER A 333 8.75 25.62 6.05
N GLU A 334 8.87 26.95 6.10
CA GLU A 334 7.84 27.83 6.65
C GLU A 334 6.53 27.72 5.88
N TRP A 335 6.60 27.50 4.55
CA TRP A 335 5.42 27.27 3.74
C TRP A 335 4.63 26.03 4.19
N VAL A 336 5.32 24.92 4.51
CA VAL A 336 4.66 23.71 5.02
C VAL A 336 3.98 23.99 6.36
N LYS A 337 4.68 24.66 7.30
CA LYS A 337 4.10 25.02 8.60
C LYS A 337 2.84 25.86 8.44
N GLN A 338 2.92 26.89 7.60
CA GLN A 338 1.78 27.77 7.33
C GLN A 338 0.61 26.98 6.74
N LYS A 339 0.84 26.20 5.68
CA LYS A 339 -0.24 25.48 4.98
C LYS A 339 -0.88 24.38 5.82
N VAL A 340 -0.11 23.65 6.62
CA VAL A 340 -0.67 22.67 7.56
C VAL A 340 -1.59 23.35 8.57
N ASN A 341 -1.19 24.51 9.10
CA ASN A 341 -2.02 25.28 10.02
C ASN A 341 -3.27 25.84 9.35
N GLU A 342 -3.18 26.32 8.10
CA GLU A 342 -4.34 26.76 7.31
C GLU A 342 -5.40 25.65 7.15
N LEU A 343 -4.99 24.38 6.99
CA LEU A 343 -5.92 23.24 6.93
C LEU A 343 -6.68 23.02 8.24
N ALA A 344 -6.14 23.46 9.38
CA ALA A 344 -6.63 23.17 10.72
C ALA A 344 -7.54 24.27 11.32
N VAL A 345 -7.36 25.54 10.89
CA VAL A 345 -8.04 26.71 11.50
C VAL A 345 -9.56 26.55 11.55
N ASN A 346 -10.16 25.98 10.50
CA ASN A 346 -11.63 25.84 10.37
C ASN A 346 -12.08 24.38 10.49
N GLY A 347 -11.30 23.55 11.20
CA GLY A 347 -11.38 22.10 11.11
C GLY A 347 -10.72 21.58 9.84
N TYR A 348 -10.28 20.32 9.87
CA TYR A 348 -9.52 19.71 8.79
C TYR A 348 -10.24 19.80 7.44
N ARG A 349 -9.64 20.56 6.52
CA ARG A 349 -10.14 20.73 5.15
C ARG A 349 -9.02 20.47 4.14
N PRO A 350 -8.93 19.28 3.53
CA PRO A 350 -7.83 18.94 2.67
C PRO A 350 -7.79 19.81 1.39
N ALA A 351 -6.58 20.15 0.97
CA ALA A 351 -6.26 20.87 -0.25
C ALA A 351 -5.27 20.04 -1.09
N ARG A 352 -5.79 19.30 -2.09
CA ARG A 352 -5.00 18.36 -2.90
C ARG A 352 -3.80 19.00 -3.60
N ASP A 353 -3.87 20.27 -3.95
CA ASP A 353 -2.77 20.98 -4.64
C ASP A 353 -1.57 21.29 -3.73
N TRP A 354 -1.72 21.16 -2.40
CA TRP A 354 -0.64 21.43 -1.44
C TRP A 354 0.24 20.21 -1.16
N GLY A 355 -0.03 19.10 -1.85
CA GLY A 355 0.74 17.87 -1.75
C GLY A 355 0.41 17.03 -0.52
N VAL A 356 0.85 15.76 -0.57
CA VAL A 356 0.54 14.74 0.46
C VAL A 356 1.03 15.18 1.84
N ARG A 357 2.27 15.69 1.95
CA ARG A 357 2.89 16.08 3.22
C ARG A 357 2.02 17.06 4.02
N VAL A 358 1.53 18.11 3.38
CA VAL A 358 0.74 19.16 4.05
C VAL A 358 -0.58 18.58 4.56
N ASN A 359 -1.21 17.71 3.76
CA ASN A 359 -2.54 17.21 4.06
C ASN A 359 -2.57 16.04 5.04
N ILE A 360 -1.51 15.23 5.09
CA ILE A 360 -1.42 14.08 5.99
C ILE A 360 -1.00 14.48 7.41
N GLU A 361 -0.31 15.61 7.56
CA GLU A 361 0.28 16.04 8.84
C GLU A 361 -0.77 16.24 9.96
N PRO A 362 -1.91 16.92 9.75
CA PRO A 362 -2.95 17.01 10.78
C PRO A 362 -3.46 15.65 11.26
N LEU A 363 -3.61 14.69 10.34
CA LEU A 363 -4.11 13.34 10.64
C LEU A 363 -3.07 12.55 11.44
N LYS A 364 -1.79 12.71 11.10
CA LYS A 364 -0.68 12.11 11.84
C LYS A 364 -0.62 12.64 13.27
N GLN A 365 -0.72 13.96 13.47
CA GLN A 365 -0.70 14.57 14.81
C GLN A 365 -1.94 14.20 15.64
N ALA A 366 -3.09 14.02 15.00
CA ALA A 366 -4.30 13.53 15.66
C ALA A 366 -4.21 12.04 16.04
N GLY A 367 -3.20 11.30 15.54
CA GLY A 367 -3.02 9.88 15.81
C GLY A 367 -4.04 8.97 15.11
N VAL A 368 -4.79 9.49 14.13
CA VAL A 368 -5.89 8.77 13.47
C VAL A 368 -5.43 7.87 12.31
N LEU A 369 -4.15 7.96 11.94
CA LEU A 369 -3.53 7.10 10.94
C LEU A 369 -2.95 5.84 11.57
N ALA A 370 -2.81 4.79 10.76
CA ALA A 370 -2.01 3.62 11.10
C ALA A 370 -0.57 4.05 11.48
N ARG A 371 0.06 3.31 12.39
CA ARG A 371 1.33 3.68 13.05
C ARG A 371 2.47 3.87 12.06
N GLU A 372 2.45 3.09 11.00
CA GLU A 372 3.39 3.12 9.89
C GLU A 372 3.44 4.51 9.25
N ALA A 373 2.35 5.30 9.32
CA ALA A 373 2.30 6.67 8.82
C ALA A 373 3.27 7.62 9.57
N THR A 374 3.76 7.27 10.76
CA THR A 374 4.82 8.02 11.45
C THR A 374 6.13 8.07 10.64
N ARG A 375 6.35 7.10 9.75
CA ARG A 375 7.48 7.09 8.81
C ARG A 375 7.37 8.17 7.74
N VAL A 376 6.18 8.72 7.49
CA VAL A 376 5.97 9.84 6.56
C VAL A 376 6.59 11.10 7.15
N LYS A 377 7.86 11.30 6.82
CA LYS A 377 8.66 12.50 7.06
C LYS A 377 8.65 13.35 5.80
N GLY A 378 9.03 14.62 5.91
CA GLY A 378 9.23 15.46 4.74
C GLY A 378 10.35 16.46 4.93
#